data_AF-A0A949QCA3-F1
#
_entry.id   AF-A0A949QCA3-F1
#
_cell.length_a   1.000
_cell.length_b   1.000
_cell.length_c   1.000
_cell.angle_alpha   90.00
_cell.angle_beta   90.00
_cell.angle_gamma   90.00
#
_symmetry.space_group_name_H-M   'P 1'
#
loop_
_entity.id
_entity.type
_entity.pdbx_description
1 polymer ?
#
loop_
_entity_poly.entity_id
_entity_poly.type
_entity_poly.pdbx_seq_one_letter_code
_entity_poly.pdbx_strand_id
1 'polypeptide(L)'
;MKYLWMAIALVIGELVAGLTFHLLKRYLGTKQSGDPNWESVLKGILERTTLLVGLLAGFPHVLTAYGALKISTRLSEDQKNHISNTYFLTGNLLSILFAMVYAMVITMLAK
;
A
#
# COMPACT_ATOMS: atom_id res chain seq x y z
N MET A 1 -24.42 -4.69 4.18
CA MET A 1 -23.91 -4.65 2.79
C MET A 1 -22.59 -3.90 2.66
N LYS A 2 -22.44 -2.66 3.17
CA LYS A 2 -21.17 -1.88 3.07
C LYS A 2 -19.92 -2.64 3.54
N TYR A 3 -19.99 -3.32 4.68
CA TYR A 3 -18.86 -4.09 5.24
C TYR A 3 -18.49 -5.33 4.41
N LEU A 4 -19.47 -5.94 3.74
CA LEU A 4 -19.23 -7.06 2.82
C LEU A 4 -18.45 -6.59 1.58
N TRP A 5 -18.87 -5.47 0.98
CA TRP A 5 -18.15 -4.86 -0.14
C TRP A 5 -16.74 -4.43 0.23
N MET A 6 -16.55 -3.92 1.45
CA MET A 6 -15.22 -3.58 1.97
C MET A 6 -14.32 -4.82 2.09
N ALA A 7 -14.84 -5.92 2.62
CA ALA A 7 -14.07 -7.17 2.71
C ALA A 7 -13.69 -7.72 1.33
N ILE A 8 -14.63 -7.72 0.37
CA ILE A 8 -14.37 -8.17 -1.00
C ILE A 8 -13.31 -7.30 -1.68
N ALA A 9 -13.43 -5.98 -1.59
CA ALA A 9 -12.48 -5.05 -2.17
C ALA A 9 -11.08 -5.19 -1.54
N LEU A 10 -10.99 -5.45 -0.23
CA LEU A 10 -9.73 -5.74 0.44
C LEU A 10 -9.07 -7.02 -0.08
N VAL A 11 -9.82 -8.12 -0.18
CA VAL A 11 -9.27 -9.41 -0.64
C VAL A 11 -8.81 -9.33 -2.09
N ILE A 12 -9.67 -8.82 -2.99
CA ILE A 12 -9.31 -8.65 -4.41
C ILE A 12 -8.15 -7.67 -4.55
N GLY A 13 -8.23 -6.56 -3.80
CA GLY A 13 -7.21 -5.53 -3.81
C GLY A 13 -5.84 -6.05 -3.37
N GLU A 14 -5.80 -6.91 -2.35
CA GLU A 14 -4.56 -7.49 -1.86
C GLU A 14 -3.93 -8.47 -2.87
N LEU A 15 -4.75 -9.23 -3.60
CA LEU A 15 -4.27 -10.08 -4.70
C LEU A 15 -3.66 -9.24 -5.83
N VAL A 16 -4.34 -8.15 -6.23
CA VAL A 16 -3.86 -7.22 -7.26
C VAL A 16 -2.59 -6.51 -6.80
N ALA A 17 -2.56 -6.04 -5.55
CA ALA A 17 -1.40 -5.38 -4.96
C ALA A 17 -0.20 -6.34 -4.95
N GLY A 18 -0.39 -7.58 -4.47
CA GLY A 18 0.65 -8.61 -4.45
C GLY A 18 1.26 -8.87 -5.83
N LEU A 19 0.42 -9.02 -6.86
CA LEU A 19 0.87 -9.16 -8.25
C LEU A 19 1.63 -7.91 -8.73
N THR A 20 1.12 -6.72 -8.41
CA THR A 20 1.73 -5.45 -8.83
C THR A 20 3.10 -5.24 -8.20
N PHE A 21 3.25 -5.53 -6.90
CA PHE A 21 4.55 -5.44 -6.21
C PHE A 21 5.53 -6.48 -6.74
N HIS A 22 5.07 -7.68 -7.08
CA HIS A 22 5.90 -8.70 -7.73
C HIS A 22 6.42 -8.22 -9.09
N LEU A 23 5.55 -7.66 -9.94
CA LEU A 23 5.93 -7.09 -11.23
C LEU A 23 6.87 -5.89 -11.08
N LEU A 24 6.62 -5.02 -10.10
CA LEU A 24 7.46 -3.87 -9.82
C LEU A 24 8.88 -4.28 -9.41
N LYS A 25 9.01 -5.32 -8.57
CA LYS A 25 10.30 -5.90 -8.17
C LYS A 25 11.06 -6.42 -9.39
N ARG A 26 10.36 -7.13 -10.30
CA ARG A 26 10.93 -7.64 -11.55
C ARG A 26 11.35 -6.52 -12.51
N TYR A 27 10.53 -5.48 -12.66
CA TYR A 27 10.78 -4.38 -13.59
C TYR A 27 11.95 -3.49 -13.17
N LEU A 28 12.04 -3.14 -11.88
CA LEU A 28 13.11 -2.28 -11.37
C LEU A 28 14.43 -3.02 -11.12
N GLY A 29 14.50 -4.33 -11.45
CA GLY A 29 15.73 -5.12 -11.35
C GLY A 29 16.31 -5.16 -9.94
N THR A 30 15.47 -4.97 -8.91
CA THR A 30 15.98 -4.87 -7.54
C THR A 30 16.44 -6.25 -7.07
N LYS A 31 17.76 -6.45 -6.95
CA LYS A 31 18.38 -7.59 -6.24
C LYS A 31 18.19 -7.45 -4.72
N GLN A 32 17.07 -6.89 -4.25
CA GLN A 32 16.76 -6.88 -2.84
C GLN A 32 16.40 -8.32 -2.45
N SER A 33 17.47 -9.00 -2.03
CA SER A 33 17.58 -10.36 -1.55
C SER A 33 16.66 -10.58 -0.37
N GLY A 34 15.86 -11.63 -0.48
CA GLY A 34 14.90 -12.06 0.51
C GLY A 34 13.65 -12.57 -0.20
N ASP A 35 13.32 -13.82 0.06
CA ASP A 35 11.98 -14.37 -0.12
C ASP A 35 10.92 -13.39 0.41
N PRO A 36 9.66 -13.48 -0.05
CA PRO A 36 8.57 -12.71 0.53
C PRO A 36 8.50 -12.97 2.05
N ASN A 37 9.13 -12.08 2.84
CA ASN A 37 9.04 -12.15 4.29
C ASN A 37 7.60 -11.83 4.64
N TRP A 38 6.93 -12.79 5.30
CA TRP A 38 5.55 -12.67 5.73
C TRP A 38 5.30 -11.38 6.52
N GLU A 39 6.29 -10.91 7.28
CA GLU A 39 6.25 -9.62 7.98
C GLU A 39 6.05 -8.42 7.03
N SER A 40 6.69 -8.43 5.87
CA SER A 40 6.58 -7.35 4.89
C SER A 40 5.20 -7.33 4.23
N VAL A 41 4.64 -8.51 3.95
CA VAL A 41 3.28 -8.66 3.41
C VAL A 41 2.25 -8.19 4.43
N LEU A 42 2.34 -8.66 5.68
CA LEU A 42 1.46 -8.25 6.77
C LEU A 42 1.51 -6.74 7.01
N LYS A 43 2.71 -6.15 6.99
CA LYS A 43 2.86 -4.69 7.10
C LYS A 43 2.12 -3.98 5.96
N GLY A 44 2.25 -4.45 4.73
CA GLY A 44 1.53 -3.90 3.57
C GLY A 44 0.01 -3.99 3.70
N ILE A 45 -0.51 -5.14 4.17
CA ILE A 45 -1.94 -5.34 4.44
C ILE A 45 -2.44 -4.34 5.49
N LEU A 46 -1.71 -4.21 6.59
CA LEU A 46 -2.09 -3.34 7.71
C LEU A 46 -2.09 -1.86 7.28
N GLU A 47 -1.08 -1.45 6.52
CA GLU A 47 -0.99 -0.11 5.93
C GLU A 47 -2.20 0.18 5.02
N ARG A 48 -2.50 -0.70 4.05
CA ARG A 48 -3.64 -0.52 3.13
C ARG A 48 -4.99 -0.56 3.84
N THR A 49 -5.15 -1.44 4.81
CA THR A 49 -6.36 -1.53 5.63
C THR A 49 -6.57 -0.23 6.41
N THR A 50 -5.51 0.31 7.01
CA THR A 50 -5.56 1.58 7.75
C THR A 50 -5.96 2.75 6.85
N LEU A 51 -5.34 2.85 5.67
CA LEU A 51 -5.71 3.85 4.67
C LEU A 51 -7.18 3.72 4.25
N LEU A 52 -7.62 2.50 3.93
CA LEU A 52 -8.99 2.24 3.48
C LEU A 52 -10.02 2.59 4.56
N VAL A 53 -9.80 2.16 5.80
CA VAL A 53 -10.68 2.48 6.94
C VAL A 53 -10.75 3.99 7.14
N GLY A 54 -9.61 4.68 7.16
CA GLY A 54 -9.56 6.13 7.34
C GLY A 54 -10.29 6.89 6.23
N LEU A 55 -10.07 6.50 4.97
CA LEU A 55 -10.72 7.11 3.82
C LEU A 55 -12.25 6.89 3.83
N LEU A 56 -12.71 5.66 4.08
CA LEU A 56 -14.14 5.34 4.16
C LEU A 56 -14.84 5.98 5.36
N ALA A 57 -14.11 6.28 6.43
CA ALA A 57 -14.60 7.03 7.58
C ALA A 57 -14.62 8.54 7.35
N GLY A 58 -14.12 9.04 6.21
CA GLY A 58 -14.07 10.47 5.89
C GLY A 58 -12.89 11.20 6.52
N PHE A 59 -11.82 10.50 6.90
CA PHE A 59 -10.59 11.07 7.46
C PHE A 59 -9.47 11.13 6.40
N PRO A 60 -9.45 12.13 5.49
CA PRO A 60 -8.42 12.25 4.46
C PRO A 60 -7.01 12.43 5.04
N HIS A 61 -6.91 12.96 6.27
CA HIS A 61 -5.66 13.13 7.03
C HIS A 61 -4.88 11.82 7.23
N VAL A 62 -5.52 10.65 7.07
CA VAL A 62 -4.83 9.34 7.09
C VAL A 62 -3.73 9.25 6.02
N LEU A 63 -3.91 9.92 4.88
CA LEU A 63 -2.91 10.00 3.81
C LEU A 63 -1.68 10.79 4.28
N THR A 64 -1.90 11.92 4.96
CA THR A 64 -0.82 12.74 5.53
C THR A 64 -0.06 11.98 6.60
N ALA A 65 -0.77 11.29 7.50
CA ALA A 65 -0.17 10.47 8.55
C ALA A 65 0.67 9.32 7.97
N TYR A 66 0.14 8.65 6.94
CA TYR A 66 0.86 7.58 6.24
C TYR A 66 2.11 8.10 5.53
N GLY A 67 2.04 9.25 4.86
CA GLY A 67 3.19 9.90 4.23
C GLY A 67 4.28 10.23 5.26
N ALA A 68 3.90 10.84 6.38
CA ALA A 68 4.83 11.15 7.47
C ALA A 68 5.49 9.90 8.06
N LEU A 69 4.71 8.84 8.29
CA LEU A 69 5.23 7.55 8.79
C LEU A 69 6.27 6.95 7.84
N LYS A 70 5.97 6.92 6.53
CA LYS A 70 6.89 6.38 5.51
C LYS A 70 8.18 7.19 5.41
N ILE A 71 8.09 8.52 5.47
CA ILE A 71 9.27 9.41 5.48
C ILE A 71 10.11 9.14 6.74
N SER A 72 9.49 9.14 7.92
CA SER A 72 10.16 8.91 9.20
C SER A 72 10.90 7.58 9.24
N THR A 73 10.30 6.49 8.75
CA THR A 73 10.96 5.18 8.74
C THR A 73 12.20 5.10 7.84
N ARG A 74 12.33 6.00 6.85
CA ARG A 74 13.43 5.98 5.88
C ARG A 74 14.54 6.97 6.19
N LEU A 75 14.24 8.05 6.92
CA LEU A 75 15.25 8.95 7.48
C LEU A 75 16.33 8.20 8.28
N SER A 76 16.01 7.03 8.84
CA SER A 76 16.96 6.17 9.56
C SER A 76 17.72 5.16 8.69
N GLU A 77 17.34 4.94 7.43
CA GLU A 77 17.87 3.88 6.55
C GLU A 77 18.74 4.40 5.39
N ASP A 78 18.74 5.71 5.13
CA ASP A 78 19.37 6.29 3.94
C ASP A 78 20.89 6.49 4.09
N GLN A 79 21.69 5.57 3.52
CA GLN A 79 22.99 5.90 2.92
C GLN A 79 23.48 5.01 1.76
N LYS A 80 22.80 3.91 1.34
CA LYS A 80 23.49 2.90 0.50
C LYS A 80 22.90 2.46 -0.85
N ASN A 81 21.68 2.81 -1.29
CA ASN A 81 21.20 2.36 -2.62
C ASN A 81 20.07 3.19 -3.28
N HIS A 82 20.38 3.89 -4.38
CA HIS A 82 19.42 4.71 -5.16
C HIS A 82 18.28 3.90 -5.79
N ILE A 83 18.55 2.69 -6.29
CA ILE A 83 17.56 1.79 -6.91
C ILE A 83 16.50 1.34 -5.88
N SER A 84 16.94 1.10 -4.63
CA SER A 84 16.04 0.82 -3.51
C SER A 84 15.12 2.02 -3.28
N ASN A 85 15.65 3.24 -3.21
CA ASN A 85 14.86 4.45 -3.01
C ASN A 85 13.70 4.60 -4.01
N THR A 86 13.97 4.40 -5.31
CA THR A 86 12.93 4.45 -6.35
C THR A 86 11.86 3.39 -6.17
N TYR A 87 12.23 2.13 -5.89
CA TYR A 87 11.28 1.05 -5.66
C TYR A 87 10.32 1.35 -4.50
N PHE A 88 10.85 1.84 -3.37
CA PHE A 88 10.03 2.16 -2.21
C PHE A 88 9.11 3.36 -2.45
N LEU A 89 9.59 4.40 -3.12
CA LEU A 89 8.75 5.56 -3.46
C LEU A 89 7.59 5.14 -4.36
N THR A 90 7.88 4.44 -5.45
CA THR A 90 6.86 3.95 -6.40
C THR A 90 5.88 3.00 -5.71
N GLY A 91 6.38 2.10 -4.87
CA GLY A 91 5.54 1.17 -4.11
C GLY A 91 4.59 1.87 -3.13
N ASN A 92 5.05 2.91 -2.44
CA ASN A 92 4.21 3.69 -1.52
C ASN A 92 3.12 4.46 -2.26
N LEU A 93 3.45 5.07 -3.41
CA LEU A 93 2.47 5.77 -4.26
C LEU A 93 1.41 4.80 -4.81
N LEU A 94 1.82 3.61 -5.26
CA LEU A 94 0.88 2.57 -5.70
C LEU A 94 -0.04 2.11 -4.56
N SER A 95 0.50 1.95 -3.34
CA SER A 95 -0.31 1.56 -2.17
C SER A 95 -1.39 2.60 -1.85
N ILE A 96 -1.03 3.89 -1.88
CA ILE A 96 -1.99 4.99 -1.69
C ILE A 96 -3.03 4.98 -2.81
N LEU A 97 -2.61 4.84 -4.07
CA LEU A 97 -3.49 4.82 -5.22
C LEU A 97 -4.51 3.68 -5.12
N PHE A 98 -4.06 2.47 -4.75
CA PHE A 98 -4.96 1.34 -4.52
C PHE A 98 -5.99 1.62 -3.43
N ALA A 99 -5.55 2.12 -2.27
CA ALA A 99 -6.47 2.45 -1.17
C ALA A 99 -7.53 3.50 -1.59
N MET A 100 -7.13 4.52 -2.36
CA MET A 100 -8.05 5.53 -2.89
C MET A 100 -9.06 4.93 -3.89
N VAL A 101 -8.59 4.11 -4.83
CA VAL A 101 -9.47 3.45 -5.81
C VAL A 101 -10.46 2.52 -5.11
N TYR A 102 -10.02 1.74 -4.12
CA TYR A 102 -10.92 0.87 -3.36
C TYR A 102 -11.97 1.66 -2.59
N ALA A 103 -11.56 2.74 -1.92
CA ALA A 103 -12.50 3.62 -1.21
C ALA A 103 -13.55 4.20 -2.16
N MET A 104 -13.14 4.63 -3.36
CA MET A 104 -14.04 5.19 -4.38
C MET A 104 -15.04 4.14 -4.89
N VAL A 105 -14.57 2.95 -5.26
CA VAL A 105 -15.42 1.84 -5.73
C VAL A 105 -16.43 1.43 -4.66
N ILE A 106 -16.00 1.25 -3.42
CA ILE A 106 -16.89 0.89 -2.31
C ILE A 106 -17.95 1.98 -2.08
N THR A 107 -17.55 3.25 -2.08
CA THR A 107 -18.48 4.37 -1.89
C THR A 107 -19.51 4.43 -3.01
N MET A 108 -19.13 4.11 -4.25
CA MET A 108 -20.04 4.05 -5.39
C MET A 108 -21.02 2.86 -5.31
N LEU A 109 -20.56 1.69 -4.85
CA LEU A 109 -21.38 0.47 -4.73
C LEU A 109 -22.27 0.43 -3.48
N ALA A 110 -21.91 1.16 -2.43
CA ALA A 110 -22.64 1.20 -1.17
C ALA A 110 -23.70 2.32 -1.11
N LYS A 111 -23.81 3.12 -2.18
CA LYS A 111 -24.86 4.12 -2.39
C LYS A 111 -26.11 3.46 -2.96
#